data_AF-A0A246SVE9-F1
#
_entry.id   AF-A0A246SVE9-F1
#
_cell.length_a   1.000
_cell.length_b   1.000
_cell.length_c   1.000
_cell.angle_alpha   90.00
_cell.angle_beta   90.00
_cell.angle_gamma   90.00
#
_symmetry.space_group_name_H-M   'P 1'
#
loop_
_entity.id
_entity.type
_entity.pdbx_description
1 polymer ?
#
loop_
_entity_poly.entity_id
_entity_poly.type
_entity_poly.pdbx_seq_one_letter_code
_entity_poly.pdbx_strand_id
1 'polypeptide(L)'
;MRIDIIDTIAGFEAIRDNWDQVFMDDPDAQHFLSWTWLKNYLSRRRRWFILALREREPDAPYVAFFPLRLITHLNEKTGLFYDEIIMAGNFSADYTGFIARPDYEHHAIAGFASFLKHQNWTELKLEYFCGPAGRREKMIQALQGPEVTFRDSSPKNSENIDNTICPVVCLPASFDDYLEQRMSSQARQKLRRFLRKVEGDDIYRITMATAETIDRDLDILFNLWRIKWSARKGAERTERLIITTREMLMDCFNSGNLDVPVFWHGDQPLGALANIVDRQKKAILFYITGRDENWKTPSPGLILHGYCIRRAIEGGFKTYDFLRGNEPYKYMFGAEERRISCTLFRTRNGLNLHGVLNPRSIRFVYGQALEMYRNGARGKAEIAFNQVLQSSPGHAGAAFGIANLLFDRGRLTEALSAYKALVERASDPTPIRMRLGDTQLALRQYDQAAETFRQIVETGPHLVEAHYKRGIALAASKRLEEAETVLAAICEVHSDDPTALEYAAKAGAALERIRAAAEPATHKTDILPQSIVRWNRGRHFTEKRRPRLH
;
A
#
# COMPACT_ATOMS: atom_id res chain seq x y z
N MET A 1 -24.40 -5.41 22.30
CA MET A 1 -23.19 -4.82 21.71
C MET A 1 -23.38 -4.43 20.25
N ARG A 2 -22.59 -3.46 19.78
CA ARG A 2 -22.51 -2.95 18.41
C ARG A 2 -21.03 -2.73 18.06
N ILE A 3 -20.66 -2.98 16.80
CA ILE A 3 -19.35 -2.62 16.25
C ILE A 3 -19.53 -1.41 15.35
N ASP A 4 -18.79 -0.35 15.64
CA ASP A 4 -18.58 0.75 14.71
C ASP A 4 -17.21 0.60 14.02
N ILE A 5 -17.10 1.16 12.82
CA ILE A 5 -15.86 1.15 12.04
C ILE A 5 -15.29 2.56 12.03
N ILE A 6 -14.05 2.69 12.45
CA ILE A 6 -13.28 3.94 12.36
C ILE A 6 -12.17 3.73 11.34
N ASP A 7 -12.23 4.43 10.21
CA ASP A 7 -11.27 4.30 9.11
C ASP A 7 -10.79 5.64 8.54
N THR A 8 -10.95 6.71 9.32
CA THR A 8 -10.41 8.06 9.03
C THR A 8 -9.58 8.59 10.19
N ILE A 9 -8.54 9.38 9.90
CA ILE A 9 -7.69 9.98 10.93
C ILE A 9 -8.52 10.88 11.85
N ALA A 10 -9.42 11.70 11.31
CA ALA A 10 -10.32 12.53 12.11
C ALA A 10 -11.21 11.70 13.05
N GLY A 11 -11.74 10.57 12.59
CA GLY A 11 -12.50 9.64 13.45
C GLY A 11 -11.65 9.02 14.55
N PHE A 12 -10.39 8.68 14.27
CA PHE A 12 -9.46 8.16 15.28
C PHE A 12 -9.00 9.23 16.28
N GLU A 13 -8.86 10.48 15.85
CA GLU A 13 -8.59 11.61 16.75
C GLU A 13 -9.78 11.91 17.67
N ALA A 14 -11.01 11.83 17.14
CA ALA A 14 -12.23 12.10 17.91
C ALA A 14 -12.46 11.13 19.08
N ILE A 15 -11.87 9.93 19.04
CA ILE A 15 -12.02 8.92 20.10
C ILE A 15 -10.81 8.81 21.03
N ARG A 16 -9.85 9.75 20.97
CA ARG A 16 -8.60 9.68 21.74
C ARG A 16 -8.82 9.45 23.24
N ASP A 17 -9.65 10.26 23.88
CA ASP A 17 -9.84 10.19 25.33
C ASP A 17 -10.44 8.84 25.76
N ASN A 18 -11.40 8.33 24.98
CA ASN A 18 -11.98 7.02 25.22
C ASN A 18 -10.98 5.89 24.91
N TRP A 19 -10.14 6.02 23.88
CA TRP A 19 -9.07 5.08 23.59
C TRP A 19 -8.09 4.97 24.76
N ASP A 20 -7.61 6.12 25.25
CA ASP A 20 -6.67 6.17 26.37
C ASP A 20 -7.28 5.56 27.63
N GLN A 21 -8.58 5.75 27.89
CA GLN A 21 -9.26 5.08 28.99
C GLN A 21 -9.28 3.55 28.84
N VAL A 22 -9.71 3.02 27.69
CA VAL A 22 -9.74 1.56 27.44
C VAL A 22 -8.32 0.98 27.47
N PHE A 23 -7.34 1.71 26.97
CA PHE A 23 -5.94 1.33 27.01
C PHE A 23 -5.43 1.21 28.46
N MET A 24 -5.79 2.16 29.32
CA MET A 24 -5.41 2.12 30.74
C MET A 24 -6.13 1.01 31.50
N ASP A 25 -7.41 0.78 31.20
CA ASP A 25 -8.25 -0.26 31.83
C ASP A 25 -7.84 -1.69 31.44
N ASP A 26 -7.31 -1.91 30.22
CA ASP A 26 -6.82 -3.22 29.79
C ASP A 26 -5.45 -3.51 30.44
N PRO A 27 -5.32 -4.49 31.34
CA PRO A 27 -4.06 -4.78 32.02
C PRO A 27 -2.97 -5.32 31.09
N ASP A 28 -3.35 -5.89 29.95
CA ASP A 28 -2.46 -6.50 28.97
C ASP A 28 -2.14 -5.58 27.79
N ALA A 29 -2.75 -4.39 27.71
CA ALA A 29 -2.43 -3.41 26.68
C ALA A 29 -0.96 -2.99 26.74
N GLN A 30 -0.31 -3.00 25.57
CA GLN A 30 1.11 -2.67 25.39
C GLN A 30 1.28 -1.41 24.54
N HIS A 31 2.44 -0.76 24.65
CA HIS A 31 2.78 0.50 23.96
C HIS A 31 2.34 0.59 22.48
N PHE A 32 2.50 -0.49 21.70
CA PHE A 32 2.15 -0.52 20.28
C PHE A 32 0.63 -0.47 20.00
N LEU A 33 -0.21 -0.50 21.03
CA LEU A 33 -1.65 -0.22 20.96
C LEU A 33 -2.01 1.13 21.60
N SER A 34 -1.03 1.90 22.08
CA SER A 34 -1.26 3.26 22.55
C SER A 34 -1.69 4.16 21.40
N TRP A 35 -2.49 5.18 21.70
CA TRP A 35 -2.95 6.12 20.69
C TRP A 35 -1.78 6.86 20.02
N THR A 36 -0.80 7.28 20.82
CA THR A 36 0.40 8.01 20.35
C THR A 36 1.16 7.22 19.28
N TRP A 37 1.36 5.93 19.52
CA TRP A 37 2.05 5.07 18.56
C TRP A 37 1.19 4.81 17.30
N LEU A 38 -0.08 4.41 17.50
CA LEU A 38 -0.97 4.05 16.40
C LEU A 38 -1.26 5.24 15.49
N LYS A 39 -1.41 6.46 16.01
CA LYS A 39 -1.67 7.65 15.17
C LYS A 39 -0.57 7.83 14.12
N ASN A 40 0.69 7.80 14.57
CA ASN A 40 1.83 7.98 13.69
C ASN A 40 1.97 6.81 12.70
N TYR A 41 1.73 5.57 13.17
CA TYR A 41 1.71 4.40 12.30
C TYR A 41 0.61 4.49 11.21
N LEU A 42 -0.63 4.79 11.60
CA LEU A 42 -1.80 4.80 10.71
C LEU A 42 -1.76 5.96 9.71
N SER A 43 -1.21 7.12 10.08
CA SER A 43 -1.06 8.27 9.18
C SER A 43 -0.25 7.96 7.91
N ARG A 44 0.67 7.00 8.00
CA ARG A 44 1.56 6.56 6.91
C ARG A 44 1.06 5.30 6.19
N ARG A 45 -0.18 4.88 6.44
CA ARG A 45 -0.76 3.66 5.88
C ARG A 45 -2.13 3.95 5.27
N ARG A 46 -2.50 3.15 4.27
CA ARG A 46 -3.81 3.20 3.62
C ARG A 46 -4.60 1.94 3.97
N ARG A 47 -5.94 2.03 3.83
CA ARG A 47 -6.88 0.91 4.03
C ARG A 47 -6.75 0.24 5.41
N TRP A 48 -6.42 1.04 6.42
CA TRP A 48 -6.59 0.64 7.81
C TRP A 48 -8.03 0.89 8.25
N PHE A 49 -8.47 0.17 9.26
CA PHE A 49 -9.77 0.35 9.89
C PHE A 49 -9.69 -0.20 11.33
N ILE A 50 -10.49 0.37 12.23
CA ILE A 50 -10.55 -0.06 13.61
C ILE A 50 -11.96 -0.52 13.90
N LEU A 51 -12.09 -1.71 14.48
CA LEU A 51 -13.36 -2.18 15.02
C LEU A 51 -13.49 -1.63 16.44
N ALA A 52 -14.48 -0.79 16.67
CA ALA A 52 -14.76 -0.17 17.96
C ALA A 52 -16.05 -0.77 18.54
N LEU A 53 -15.93 -1.50 19.64
CA LEU A 53 -17.06 -2.14 20.31
C LEU A 53 -17.65 -1.19 21.34
N ARG A 54 -18.98 -1.05 21.34
CA ARG A 54 -19.73 -0.38 22.39
C ARG A 54 -21.07 -1.06 22.65
N GLU A 55 -21.75 -0.63 23.70
CA GLU A 55 -23.14 -0.99 23.93
C GLU A 55 -24.06 -0.37 22.87
N ARG A 56 -25.31 -0.84 22.79
CA ARG A 56 -26.23 -0.37 21.72
C ARG A 56 -26.82 1.01 21.97
N GLU A 57 -26.68 1.52 23.19
CA GLU A 57 -27.15 2.85 23.55
C GLU A 57 -26.41 3.91 22.72
N PRO A 58 -27.11 4.96 22.21
CA PRO A 58 -26.57 5.91 21.24
C PRO A 58 -25.23 6.53 21.63
N ASP A 59 -25.04 6.83 22.91
CA ASP A 59 -23.89 7.55 23.45
C ASP A 59 -22.99 6.71 24.38
N ALA A 60 -23.18 5.38 24.39
CA ALA A 60 -22.33 4.50 25.18
C ALA A 60 -20.86 4.62 24.73
N PRO A 61 -19.90 4.80 25.66
CA PRO A 61 -18.49 4.83 25.31
C PRO A 61 -18.06 3.49 24.73
N TYR A 62 -17.03 3.52 23.90
CA TYR A 62 -16.37 2.31 23.43
C TYR A 62 -15.66 1.61 24.58
N VAL A 63 -15.71 0.28 24.54
CA VAL A 63 -15.18 -0.62 25.58
C VAL A 63 -14.09 -1.55 25.03
N ALA A 64 -13.92 -1.62 23.72
CA ALA A 64 -12.83 -2.37 23.08
C ALA A 64 -12.50 -1.82 21.69
N PHE A 65 -11.24 -1.95 21.28
CA PHE A 65 -10.75 -1.52 19.98
C PHE A 65 -9.82 -2.54 19.35
N PHE A 66 -10.10 -2.93 18.11
CA PHE A 66 -9.26 -3.83 17.32
C PHE A 66 -8.76 -3.14 16.05
N PRO A 67 -7.54 -2.59 16.05
CA PRO A 67 -6.98 -1.90 14.89
C PRO A 67 -6.44 -2.91 13.86
N LEU A 68 -6.87 -2.75 12.61
CA LEU A 68 -6.64 -3.70 11.51
C LEU A 68 -6.22 -2.97 10.23
N ARG A 69 -5.68 -3.73 9.27
CA ARG A 69 -5.35 -3.23 7.93
C ARG A 69 -5.63 -4.27 6.86
N LEU A 70 -6.10 -3.79 5.72
CA LEU A 70 -6.27 -4.59 4.52
C LEU A 70 -5.06 -4.43 3.59
N ILE A 71 -4.48 -5.56 3.20
CA ILE A 71 -3.49 -5.64 2.12
C ILE A 71 -4.13 -6.44 0.99
N THR A 72 -3.96 -5.98 -0.24
CA THR A 72 -4.45 -6.68 -1.43
C THR A 72 -3.25 -7.04 -2.30
N HIS A 73 -3.17 -8.31 -2.67
CA HIS A 73 -2.06 -8.88 -3.42
C HIS A 73 -2.55 -9.41 -4.76
N LEU A 74 -1.68 -9.37 -5.77
CA LEU A 74 -1.90 -10.06 -7.04
C LEU A 74 -1.29 -11.46 -6.97
N ASN A 75 -2.07 -12.49 -7.25
CA ASN A 75 -1.54 -13.82 -7.47
C ASN A 75 -1.03 -13.93 -8.91
N GLU A 76 0.29 -13.87 -9.11
CA GLU A 76 0.91 -13.88 -10.45
C GLU A 76 0.55 -15.10 -11.31
N LYS A 77 0.23 -16.25 -10.69
CA LYS A 77 -0.12 -17.47 -11.43
C LYS A 77 -1.54 -17.42 -11.99
N THR A 78 -2.48 -16.87 -11.23
CA THR A 78 -3.91 -16.86 -11.59
C THR A 78 -4.37 -15.52 -12.17
N GLY A 79 -3.60 -14.44 -11.95
CA GLY A 79 -4.01 -13.07 -12.25
C GLY A 79 -5.07 -12.51 -11.31
N LEU A 80 -5.54 -13.30 -10.32
CA LEU A 80 -6.56 -12.88 -9.37
C LEU A 80 -5.94 -12.07 -8.23
N PHE A 81 -6.62 -10.99 -7.87
CA PHE A 81 -6.36 -10.29 -6.62
C PHE A 81 -6.99 -11.05 -5.45
N TYR A 82 -6.29 -11.08 -4.33
CA TYR A 82 -6.77 -11.60 -3.07
C TYR A 82 -6.46 -10.64 -1.92
N ASP A 83 -7.30 -10.69 -0.90
CA ASP A 83 -7.28 -9.78 0.23
C ASP A 83 -6.77 -10.47 1.49
N GLU A 84 -5.96 -9.74 2.24
CA GLU A 84 -5.35 -10.15 3.49
C GLU A 84 -5.70 -9.12 4.56
N ILE A 85 -6.32 -9.56 5.66
CA ILE A 85 -6.49 -8.73 6.84
C ILE A 85 -5.35 -9.02 7.81
N ILE A 86 -4.64 -7.99 8.21
CA ILE A 86 -3.59 -8.05 9.23
C ILE A 86 -3.94 -7.12 10.40
N MET A 87 -3.33 -7.36 11.55
CA MET A 87 -3.43 -6.41 12.66
C MET A 87 -2.64 -5.13 12.34
N ALA A 88 -3.19 -3.99 12.73
CA ALA A 88 -2.48 -2.73 12.59
C ALA A 88 -1.22 -2.78 13.46
N GLY A 89 -0.14 -2.26 12.89
CA GLY A 89 1.16 -2.23 13.52
C GLY A 89 2.15 -3.29 13.05
N ASN A 90 1.65 -4.33 12.37
CA ASN A 90 2.49 -5.38 11.83
C ASN A 90 3.62 -4.82 10.93
N PHE A 91 4.78 -5.48 10.96
CA PHE A 91 6.09 -5.08 10.41
C PHE A 91 6.84 -3.95 11.14
N SER A 92 6.24 -3.30 12.14
CA SER A 92 6.90 -2.25 12.94
C SER A 92 6.71 -2.40 14.45
N ALA A 93 5.63 -3.04 14.89
CA ALA A 93 5.37 -3.41 16.27
C ALA A 93 5.82 -4.83 16.59
N ASP A 94 6.26 -4.99 17.84
CA ASP A 94 6.56 -6.30 18.42
C ASP A 94 5.34 -6.94 19.09
N TYR A 95 4.35 -6.13 19.46
CA TYR A 95 3.06 -6.58 20.00
C TYR A 95 1.92 -5.97 19.23
N THR A 96 0.95 -6.80 18.90
CA THR A 96 -0.28 -6.40 18.22
C THR A 96 -1.45 -7.13 18.90
N GLY A 97 -2.67 -6.83 18.50
CA GLY A 97 -3.87 -7.40 19.12
C GLY A 97 -4.99 -6.37 19.15
N PHE A 98 -5.80 -6.44 20.18
CA PHE A 98 -6.83 -5.48 20.51
C PHE A 98 -6.75 -5.12 21.98
N ILE A 99 -7.30 -3.96 22.34
CA ILE A 99 -7.53 -3.56 23.74
C ILE A 99 -8.99 -3.74 24.09
N ALA A 100 -9.28 -4.18 25.30
CA ALA A 100 -10.65 -4.32 25.81
C ALA A 100 -10.70 -4.11 27.32
N ARG A 101 -11.76 -3.46 27.79
CA ARG A 101 -12.09 -3.46 29.22
C ARG A 101 -12.35 -4.91 29.66
N PRO A 102 -11.78 -5.39 30.78
CA PRO A 102 -11.84 -6.80 31.17
C PRO A 102 -13.26 -7.41 31.17
N ASP A 103 -14.25 -6.67 31.65
CA ASP A 103 -15.64 -7.13 31.73
C ASP A 103 -16.29 -7.35 30.35
N TYR A 104 -15.76 -6.69 29.30
CA TYR A 104 -16.26 -6.77 27.93
C TYR A 104 -15.42 -7.67 27.02
N GLU A 105 -14.39 -8.33 27.55
CA GLU A 105 -13.47 -9.19 26.79
C GLU A 105 -14.21 -10.22 25.91
N HIS A 106 -15.17 -10.94 26.50
CA HIS A 106 -15.93 -11.97 25.80
C HIS A 106 -16.83 -11.38 24.69
N HIS A 107 -17.42 -10.21 24.95
CA HIS A 107 -18.20 -9.46 23.99
C HIS A 107 -17.34 -8.91 22.84
N ALA A 108 -16.13 -8.44 23.12
CA ALA A 108 -15.17 -7.96 22.14
C ALA A 108 -14.77 -9.08 21.18
N ILE A 109 -14.35 -10.23 21.71
CA ILE A 109 -14.00 -11.39 20.89
C ILE A 109 -15.16 -11.81 20.00
N ALA A 110 -16.37 -11.96 20.56
CA ALA A 110 -17.55 -12.36 19.78
C ALA A 110 -17.89 -11.33 18.68
N GLY A 111 -17.89 -10.04 19.02
CA GLY A 111 -18.19 -8.95 18.08
C GLY A 111 -17.16 -8.84 16.95
N PHE A 112 -15.88 -8.85 17.29
CA PHE A 112 -14.79 -8.77 16.31
C PHE A 112 -14.75 -9.99 15.39
N ALA A 113 -14.85 -11.21 15.93
CA ALA A 113 -14.87 -12.42 15.13
C ALA A 113 -16.09 -12.48 14.21
N SER A 114 -17.27 -12.12 14.72
CA SER A 114 -18.50 -12.02 13.90
C SER A 114 -18.32 -11.04 12.75
N PHE A 115 -17.75 -9.85 13.01
CA PHE A 115 -17.48 -8.89 11.95
C PHE A 115 -16.52 -9.44 10.90
N LEU A 116 -15.39 -10.01 11.33
CA LEU A 116 -14.34 -10.54 10.45
C LEU A 116 -14.84 -11.69 9.58
N LYS A 117 -15.70 -12.57 10.10
CA LYS A 117 -16.33 -13.65 9.32
C LYS A 117 -17.18 -13.15 8.13
N HIS A 118 -17.74 -11.94 8.23
CA HIS A 118 -18.52 -11.32 7.18
C HIS A 118 -17.70 -10.42 6.24
N GLN A 119 -16.37 -10.33 6.44
CA GLN A 119 -15.49 -9.61 5.53
C GLN A 119 -14.97 -10.54 4.43
N ASN A 120 -14.74 -9.98 3.23
CA ASN A 120 -14.14 -10.73 2.13
C ASN A 120 -12.62 -10.68 2.27
N TRP A 121 -12.00 -11.80 2.62
CA TRP A 121 -10.54 -11.98 2.69
C TRP A 121 -10.18 -13.44 2.38
N THR A 122 -8.97 -13.67 1.91
CA THR A 122 -8.37 -15.00 1.73
C THR A 122 -7.53 -15.38 2.94
N GLU A 123 -6.82 -14.40 3.52
CA GLU A 123 -5.97 -14.60 4.71
C GLU A 123 -6.34 -13.60 5.81
N LEU A 124 -6.37 -14.08 7.06
CA LEU A 124 -6.45 -13.26 8.25
C LEU A 124 -5.28 -13.62 9.17
N LYS A 125 -4.39 -12.66 9.41
CA LYS A 125 -3.17 -12.85 10.18
C LYS A 125 -3.27 -12.21 11.56
N LEU A 126 -3.29 -13.07 12.57
CA LEU A 126 -3.12 -12.70 13.96
C LEU A 126 -1.64 -12.92 14.35
N GLU A 127 -0.73 -12.11 13.81
CA GLU A 127 0.72 -12.19 14.05
C GLU A 127 1.14 -11.33 15.22
N TYR A 128 1.94 -11.89 16.14
CA TYR A 128 2.43 -11.23 17.36
C TYR A 128 1.30 -10.78 18.30
N PHE A 129 0.20 -11.55 18.29
CA PHE A 129 -0.98 -11.35 19.09
C PHE A 129 -0.66 -11.52 20.57
N CYS A 130 -0.80 -10.42 21.31
CA CYS A 130 -0.58 -10.31 22.75
C CYS A 130 -1.91 -10.11 23.49
N GLY A 131 -2.01 -10.67 24.69
CA GLY A 131 -3.17 -10.54 25.56
C GLY A 131 -3.17 -11.55 26.70
N PRO A 132 -4.20 -11.55 27.55
CA PRO A 132 -4.33 -12.47 28.66
C PRO A 132 -4.43 -13.92 28.18
N ALA A 133 -4.11 -14.83 29.09
CA ALA A 133 -4.25 -16.27 28.86
C ALA A 133 -5.67 -16.60 28.36
N GLY A 134 -5.76 -17.37 27.27
CA GLY A 134 -7.05 -17.77 26.68
C GLY A 134 -7.68 -16.77 25.70
N ARG A 135 -7.23 -15.51 25.63
CA ARG A 135 -7.78 -14.51 24.66
C ARG A 135 -7.67 -15.03 23.22
N ARG A 136 -6.48 -15.53 22.87
CA ARG A 136 -6.19 -16.08 21.55
C ARG A 136 -7.03 -17.33 21.27
N GLU A 137 -7.11 -18.27 22.19
CA GLU A 137 -7.88 -19.52 22.02
C GLU A 137 -9.38 -19.23 21.78
N LYS A 138 -9.95 -18.29 22.54
CA LYS A 138 -11.32 -17.82 22.36
C LYS A 138 -11.52 -17.13 21.01
N MET A 139 -10.57 -16.30 20.58
CA MET A 139 -10.59 -15.68 19.25
C MET A 139 -10.54 -16.74 18.14
N ILE A 140 -9.72 -17.79 18.31
CA ILE A 140 -9.64 -18.91 17.38
C ILE A 140 -10.97 -19.65 17.30
N GLN A 141 -11.53 -20.04 18.44
CA GLN A 141 -12.83 -20.71 18.50
C GLN A 141 -13.93 -19.86 17.84
N ALA A 142 -13.91 -18.55 18.05
CA ALA A 142 -14.88 -17.63 17.47
C ALA A 142 -14.70 -17.43 15.95
N LEU A 143 -13.49 -17.55 15.41
CA LEU A 143 -13.18 -17.38 13.98
C LEU A 143 -13.26 -18.68 13.17
N GLN A 144 -13.11 -19.85 13.80
CA GLN A 144 -13.24 -21.15 13.12
C GLN A 144 -14.61 -21.31 12.43
N GLY A 145 -14.63 -22.10 11.36
CA GLY A 145 -15.82 -22.38 10.56
C GLY A 145 -15.52 -23.31 9.38
N PRO A 146 -16.54 -23.74 8.63
CA PRO A 146 -16.38 -24.69 7.53
C PRO A 146 -15.53 -24.14 6.38
N GLU A 147 -15.54 -22.83 6.14
CA GLU A 147 -14.85 -22.19 5.00
C GLU A 147 -13.37 -21.89 5.24
N VAL A 148 -12.93 -21.93 6.50
CA VAL A 148 -11.59 -21.50 6.90
C VAL A 148 -10.83 -22.61 7.61
N THR A 149 -9.52 -22.61 7.44
CA THR A 149 -8.57 -23.35 8.27
C THR A 149 -7.69 -22.35 9.01
N PHE A 150 -7.09 -22.80 10.10
CA PHE A 150 -6.07 -22.02 10.79
C PHE A 150 -4.85 -22.89 11.04
N ARG A 151 -3.70 -22.24 11.17
CA ARG A 151 -2.46 -22.86 11.62
C ARG A 151 -1.70 -21.89 12.49
N ASP A 152 -0.98 -22.46 13.42
CA ASP A 152 -0.04 -21.70 14.25
C ASP A 152 1.34 -21.70 13.64
N SER A 153 2.09 -20.67 14.02
CA SER A 153 3.48 -20.54 13.67
C SER A 153 4.26 -19.97 14.84
N SER A 154 5.47 -20.50 15.01
CA SER A 154 6.50 -19.90 15.86
C SER A 154 7.59 -19.39 14.93
N PRO A 155 7.48 -18.16 14.40
CA PRO A 155 8.47 -17.62 13.47
C PRO A 155 9.86 -17.59 14.11
N LYS A 156 10.75 -18.43 13.58
CA LYS A 156 12.16 -18.48 13.99
C LYS A 156 13.06 -17.84 12.94
N ASN A 157 14.08 -17.11 13.39
CA ASN A 157 15.12 -16.61 12.49
C ASN A 157 16.17 -17.70 12.21
N SER A 158 17.18 -17.41 11.37
CA SER A 158 18.21 -18.38 11.00
C SER A 158 19.17 -18.77 12.13
N GLU A 159 19.08 -18.13 13.30
CA GLU A 159 19.81 -18.49 14.53
C GLU A 159 18.91 -19.27 15.51
N ASN A 160 17.75 -19.78 15.04
CA ASN A 160 16.77 -20.49 15.84
C ASN A 160 16.17 -19.62 16.99
N ILE A 161 16.27 -18.30 16.88
CA ILE A 161 15.62 -17.36 17.80
C ILE A 161 14.12 -17.37 17.55
N ASP A 162 13.35 -17.68 18.58
CA ASP A 162 11.89 -17.75 18.55
C ASP A 162 11.29 -16.36 18.83
N ASN A 163 10.65 -15.77 17.81
CA ASN A 163 10.04 -14.45 17.90
C ASN A 163 8.65 -14.47 18.54
N THR A 164 8.20 -15.61 19.08
CA THR A 164 7.00 -15.72 19.93
C THR A 164 7.31 -15.67 21.41
N ILE A 165 8.59 -15.64 21.78
CA ILE A 165 9.08 -15.49 23.15
C ILE A 165 9.60 -14.06 23.32
N CYS A 166 9.21 -13.43 24.42
CA CYS A 166 9.55 -12.07 24.77
C CYS A 166 10.15 -12.03 26.19
N PRO A 167 11.48 -11.88 26.32
CA PRO A 167 12.12 -11.77 27.62
C PRO A 167 11.81 -10.41 28.28
N VAL A 168 11.24 -10.42 29.48
CA VAL A 168 10.86 -9.22 30.24
C VAL A 168 11.43 -9.27 31.64
N VAL A 169 11.97 -8.15 32.12
CA VAL A 169 12.45 -8.01 33.50
C VAL A 169 11.43 -7.19 34.30
N CYS A 170 10.95 -7.74 35.41
CA CYS A 170 10.20 -6.99 36.42
C CYS A 170 11.18 -6.20 37.28
N LEU A 171 11.02 -4.88 37.32
CA LEU A 171 11.90 -3.95 38.00
C LEU A 171 11.46 -3.74 39.47
N PRO A 172 12.34 -4.02 40.45
CA PRO A 172 12.06 -3.76 41.86
C PRO A 172 12.28 -2.28 42.22
N ALA A 173 12.14 -1.94 43.52
CA ALA A 173 12.20 -0.57 44.01
C ALA A 173 13.61 0.06 43.94
N SER A 174 14.67 -0.74 43.98
CA SER A 174 16.06 -0.25 43.93
C SER A 174 16.92 -1.05 42.96
N PHE A 175 18.00 -0.43 42.47
CA PHE A 175 18.94 -1.11 41.58
C PHE A 175 19.71 -2.22 42.29
N ASP A 176 20.00 -2.08 43.58
CA ASP A 176 20.65 -3.14 44.37
C ASP A 176 19.72 -4.35 44.54
N ASP A 177 18.43 -4.14 44.80
CA ASP A 177 17.42 -5.22 44.83
C ASP A 177 17.35 -5.93 43.48
N TYR A 178 17.39 -5.19 42.37
CA TYR A 178 17.40 -5.78 41.03
C TYR A 178 18.59 -6.71 40.84
N LEU A 179 19.78 -6.23 41.18
CA LEU A 179 21.01 -7.00 41.06
C LEU A 179 20.94 -8.28 41.91
N GLU A 180 20.40 -8.21 43.12
CA GLU A 180 20.29 -9.34 44.04
C GLU A 180 19.21 -10.36 43.69
N GLN A 181 18.03 -9.89 43.30
CA GLN A 181 16.84 -10.73 43.12
C GLN A 181 16.70 -11.29 41.70
N ARG A 182 17.22 -10.58 40.69
CA ARG A 182 17.00 -10.92 39.27
C ARG A 182 18.23 -11.48 38.58
N MET A 183 19.43 -10.99 38.90
CA MET A 183 20.65 -11.40 38.20
C MET A 183 21.38 -12.54 38.91
N SER A 184 22.04 -13.42 38.13
CA SER A 184 22.96 -14.40 38.71
C SER A 184 24.18 -13.72 39.35
N SER A 185 24.78 -14.36 40.35
CA SER A 185 25.95 -13.82 41.06
C SER A 185 27.08 -13.41 40.10
N GLN A 186 27.37 -14.25 39.09
CA GLN A 186 28.40 -13.98 38.08
C GLN A 186 28.06 -12.77 37.20
N ALA A 187 26.82 -12.69 36.70
CA ALA A 187 26.39 -11.61 35.83
C ALA A 187 26.37 -10.27 36.59
N ARG A 188 25.85 -10.27 37.82
CA ARG A 188 25.87 -9.13 38.75
C ARG A 188 27.29 -8.62 39.01
N GLN A 189 28.22 -9.51 39.38
CA GLN A 189 29.60 -9.11 39.67
C GLN A 189 30.28 -8.50 38.44
N LYS A 190 30.03 -9.06 37.26
CA LYS A 190 30.53 -8.53 35.99
C LYS A 190 29.96 -7.14 35.69
N LEU A 191 28.65 -6.95 35.85
CA LEU A 191 28.00 -5.66 35.63
C LEU A 191 28.52 -4.59 36.61
N ARG A 192 28.56 -4.88 37.92
CA ARG A 192 29.12 -3.96 38.93
C ARG A 192 30.56 -3.57 38.63
N ARG A 193 31.40 -4.50 38.18
CA ARG A 193 32.80 -4.21 37.80
C ARG A 193 32.87 -3.28 36.60
N PHE A 194 32.07 -3.53 35.57
CA PHE A 194 32.09 -2.68 34.37
C PHE A 194 31.50 -1.30 34.63
N LEU A 195 30.40 -1.19 35.39
CA LEU A 195 29.84 0.11 35.78
C LEU A 195 30.86 0.94 36.57
N ARG A 196 31.52 0.36 37.58
CA ARG A 196 32.58 1.05 38.33
C ARG A 196 33.74 1.52 37.44
N LYS A 197 34.12 0.72 36.43
CA LYS A 197 35.15 1.12 35.46
C LYS A 197 34.69 2.32 34.62
N VAL A 198 33.46 2.28 34.13
CA VAL A 198 32.89 3.36 33.29
C VAL A 198 32.68 4.65 34.10
N GLU A 199 32.34 4.53 35.38
CA GLU A 199 32.09 5.68 36.27
C GLU A 199 33.35 6.26 36.89
N GLY A 200 34.44 5.48 36.98
CA GLY A 200 35.69 5.89 37.60
C GLY A 200 36.78 6.35 36.63
N ASP A 201 36.51 6.37 35.32
CA ASP A 201 37.46 6.72 34.27
C ASP A 201 36.80 7.63 33.24
N ASP A 202 37.21 8.90 33.22
CA ASP A 202 36.62 9.98 32.41
C ASP A 202 36.71 9.74 30.90
N ILE A 203 37.53 8.78 30.46
CA ILE A 203 37.56 8.38 29.05
C ILE A 203 36.23 7.75 28.62
N TYR A 204 35.48 7.14 29.54
CA TYR A 204 34.17 6.57 29.27
C TYR A 204 33.07 7.55 29.62
N ARG A 205 32.02 7.59 28.78
CA ARG A 205 30.77 8.29 29.12
C ARG A 205 29.57 7.65 28.46
N ILE A 206 28.40 7.86 29.06
CA ILE A 206 27.11 7.54 28.44
C ILE A 206 26.34 8.86 28.30
N THR A 207 25.98 9.21 27.07
CA THR A 207 25.17 10.39 26.77
C THR A 207 23.75 9.98 26.44
N MET A 208 22.77 10.82 26.75
CA MET A 208 21.38 10.64 26.29
C MET A 208 21.13 11.62 25.14
N ALA A 209 20.42 11.17 24.11
CA ALA A 209 20.04 12.04 23.01
C ALA A 209 19.17 13.22 23.47
N THR A 210 19.42 14.36 22.86
CA THR A 210 18.71 15.63 23.03
C THR A 210 18.16 16.08 21.68
N ALA A 211 17.38 17.17 21.64
CA ALA A 211 16.88 17.71 20.38
C ALA A 211 18.04 18.10 19.44
N GLU A 212 19.17 18.52 20.01
CA GLU A 212 20.38 18.92 19.28
C GLU A 212 21.22 17.74 18.81
N THR A 213 21.11 16.57 19.45
CA THR A 213 22.00 15.42 19.18
C THR A 213 21.31 14.19 18.59
N ILE A 214 19.97 14.16 18.56
CA ILE A 214 19.21 12.96 18.17
C ILE A 214 19.59 12.42 16.79
N ASP A 215 19.79 13.29 15.79
CA ASP A 215 20.20 12.85 14.46
C ASP A 215 21.57 12.17 14.48
N ARG A 216 22.57 12.78 15.15
CA ARG A 216 23.90 12.19 15.34
C ARG A 216 23.81 10.84 16.06
N ASP A 217 23.02 10.76 17.11
CA ASP A 217 22.95 9.58 17.98
C ASP A 217 22.24 8.40 17.27
N LEU A 218 21.21 8.68 16.47
CA LEU A 218 20.61 7.69 15.57
C LEU A 218 21.54 7.29 14.44
N ASP A 219 22.30 8.22 13.87
CA ASP A 219 23.28 7.91 12.82
C ASP A 219 24.36 6.95 13.35
N ILE A 220 24.85 7.17 14.59
CA ILE A 220 25.74 6.24 15.28
C ILE A 220 25.10 4.85 15.40
N LEU A 221 23.87 4.78 15.91
CA LEU A 221 23.13 3.53 16.07
C LEU A 221 23.01 2.77 14.75
N PHE A 222 22.57 3.44 13.69
CA PHE A 222 22.36 2.82 12.39
C PHE A 222 23.65 2.51 11.65
N ASN A 223 24.73 3.28 11.83
CA ASN A 223 26.04 2.95 11.29
C ASN A 223 26.57 1.63 11.88
N LEU A 224 26.51 1.48 13.20
CA LEU A 224 26.91 0.24 13.88
C LEU A 224 26.00 -0.93 13.49
N TRP A 225 24.69 -0.69 13.40
CA TRP A 225 23.73 -1.71 12.97
C TRP A 225 23.98 -2.15 11.52
N ARG A 226 24.25 -1.21 10.61
CA ARG A 226 24.58 -1.47 9.20
C ARG A 226 25.80 -2.37 9.07
N ILE A 227 26.89 -2.07 9.79
CA ILE A 227 28.11 -2.88 9.78
C ILE A 227 27.80 -4.35 10.14
N LYS A 228 26.95 -4.58 11.14
CA LYS A 228 26.59 -5.91 11.60
C LYS A 228 25.71 -6.67 10.61
N TRP A 229 24.73 -5.99 9.99
CA TRP A 229 23.62 -6.69 9.32
C TRP A 229 23.67 -6.66 7.80
N SER A 230 24.40 -5.73 7.17
CA SER A 230 24.44 -5.59 5.70
C SER A 230 24.86 -6.87 4.98
N ALA A 231 25.91 -7.55 5.46
CA ALA A 231 26.41 -8.79 4.86
C ALA A 231 25.38 -9.93 4.89
N ARG A 232 24.50 -9.95 5.90
CA ARG A 232 23.51 -11.03 6.11
C ARG A 232 22.15 -10.73 5.47
N LYS A 233 21.71 -9.47 5.51
CA LYS A 233 20.37 -9.05 5.03
C LYS A 233 20.38 -8.50 3.60
N GLY A 234 21.55 -8.17 3.06
CA GLY A 234 21.72 -7.45 1.80
C GLY A 234 21.66 -5.93 2.00
N ALA A 235 22.49 -5.19 1.28
CA ALA A 235 22.64 -3.73 1.45
C ALA A 235 21.32 -2.97 1.23
N GLU A 236 20.63 -3.21 0.12
CA GLU A 236 19.38 -2.52 -0.22
C GLU A 236 18.27 -2.77 0.82
N ARG A 237 18.13 -4.02 1.28
CA ARG A 237 17.16 -4.36 2.33
C ARG A 237 17.52 -3.70 3.67
N THR A 238 18.81 -3.63 3.98
CA THR A 238 19.32 -2.99 5.20
C THR A 238 18.98 -1.51 5.20
N GLU A 239 19.26 -0.77 4.11
CA GLU A 239 18.93 0.66 4.03
C GLU A 239 17.42 0.91 4.11
N ARG A 240 16.59 0.11 3.44
CA ARG A 240 15.13 0.24 3.58
C ARG A 240 14.66 0.08 5.02
N LEU A 241 15.22 -0.87 5.77
CA LEU A 241 14.89 -1.06 7.18
C LEU A 241 15.38 0.09 8.05
N ILE A 242 16.57 0.64 7.77
CA ILE A 242 17.10 1.82 8.47
C ILE A 242 16.17 3.01 8.27
N ILE A 243 15.79 3.32 7.02
CA ILE A 243 14.91 4.46 6.71
C ILE A 243 13.59 4.35 7.47
N THR A 244 12.88 3.21 7.34
CA THR A 244 11.56 3.06 7.98
C THR A 244 11.64 3.02 9.50
N THR A 245 12.71 2.44 10.05
CA THR A 245 12.93 2.41 11.51
C THR A 245 13.29 3.79 12.05
N ARG A 246 14.17 4.53 11.35
CA ARG A 246 14.57 5.90 11.74
C ARG A 246 13.36 6.82 11.81
N GLU A 247 12.48 6.79 10.80
CA GLU A 247 11.24 7.56 10.81
C GLU A 247 10.38 7.22 12.03
N MET A 248 10.19 5.94 12.34
CA MET A 248 9.41 5.50 13.50
C MET A 248 10.05 5.93 14.84
N LEU A 249 11.37 5.83 14.97
CA LEU A 249 12.07 6.29 16.17
C LEU A 249 11.96 7.82 16.32
N MET A 250 12.08 8.58 15.24
CA MET A 250 11.89 10.03 15.29
C MET A 250 10.46 10.42 15.70
N ASP A 251 9.43 9.70 15.26
CA ASP A 251 8.07 9.91 15.75
C ASP A 251 7.94 9.67 17.26
N CYS A 252 8.61 8.63 17.77
CA CYS A 252 8.67 8.36 19.20
C CYS A 252 9.42 9.47 19.94
N PHE A 253 10.54 9.95 19.41
CA PHE A 253 11.32 11.04 19.99
C PHE A 253 10.53 12.36 20.05
N ASN A 254 9.87 12.73 18.96
CA ASN A 254 9.03 13.94 18.88
C ASN A 254 7.82 13.88 19.83
N SER A 255 7.38 12.67 20.18
CA SER A 255 6.33 12.44 21.19
C SER A 255 6.88 12.38 22.62
N GLY A 256 8.20 12.48 22.79
CA GLY A 256 8.92 12.33 24.06
C GLY A 256 9.08 10.89 24.53
N ASN A 257 8.74 9.89 23.71
CA ASN A 257 8.71 8.46 24.03
C ASN A 257 9.96 7.70 23.56
N LEU A 258 11.08 8.36 23.32
CA LEU A 258 12.32 7.69 22.91
C LEU A 258 13.51 8.12 23.76
N ASP A 259 14.20 7.13 24.32
CA ASP A 259 15.52 7.29 24.93
C ASP A 259 16.58 6.65 24.02
N VAL A 260 17.61 7.42 23.65
CA VAL A 260 18.75 6.93 22.85
C VAL A 260 20.05 7.16 23.63
N PRO A 261 20.46 6.23 24.51
CA PRO A 261 21.75 6.27 25.16
C PRO A 261 22.86 5.86 24.19
N VAL A 262 23.96 6.61 24.19
CA VAL A 262 25.19 6.29 23.45
C VAL A 262 26.34 6.12 24.42
N PHE A 263 27.06 5.01 24.31
CA PHE A 263 28.24 4.70 25.11
C PHE A 263 29.51 5.02 24.32
N TRP A 264 30.42 5.77 24.94
CA TRP A 264 31.62 6.31 24.32
C TRP A 264 32.90 5.88 25.04
N HIS A 265 34.01 5.89 24.30
CA HIS A 265 35.38 5.86 24.82
C HIS A 265 36.21 6.92 24.08
N GLY A 266 36.60 7.99 24.76
CA GLY A 266 37.07 9.21 24.11
C GLY A 266 36.02 9.70 23.12
N ASP A 267 36.40 10.01 21.88
CA ASP A 267 35.44 10.42 20.84
C ASP A 267 34.85 9.24 20.05
N GLN A 268 35.23 8.00 20.38
CA GLN A 268 34.73 6.81 19.69
C GLN A 268 33.40 6.33 20.29
N PRO A 269 32.30 6.27 19.52
CA PRO A 269 31.08 5.62 19.97
C PRO A 269 31.25 4.10 19.93
N LEU A 270 31.01 3.44 21.06
CA LEU A 270 31.11 1.99 21.22
C LEU A 270 29.77 1.27 21.07
N GLY A 271 28.66 1.99 21.26
CA GLY A 271 27.32 1.43 21.05
C GLY A 271 26.22 2.42 21.38
N ALA A 272 25.03 2.13 20.86
CA ALA A 272 23.82 2.86 21.14
C ALA A 272 22.62 1.91 21.24
N LEU A 273 21.64 2.27 22.07
CA LEU A 273 20.33 1.64 22.12
C LEU A 273 19.28 2.65 21.69
N ALA A 274 18.16 2.17 21.17
CA ALA A 274 16.93 2.94 21.09
C ALA A 274 15.87 2.23 21.93
N ASN A 275 15.45 2.89 23.00
CA ASN A 275 14.44 2.41 23.93
C ASN A 275 13.17 3.23 23.76
N ILE A 276 12.06 2.57 23.48
CA ILE A 276 10.75 3.21 23.48
C ILE A 276 10.25 3.27 24.92
N VAL A 277 9.80 4.44 25.34
CA VAL A 277 9.42 4.74 26.73
C VAL A 277 7.91 4.81 26.83
N ASP A 278 7.28 3.83 27.49
CA ASP A 278 5.86 3.85 27.82
C ASP A 278 5.66 4.37 29.25
N ARG A 279 5.33 5.66 29.38
CA ARG A 279 5.09 6.29 30.68
C ARG A 279 3.73 5.94 31.28
N GLN A 280 2.74 5.61 30.44
CA GLN A 280 1.40 5.24 30.87
C GLN A 280 1.42 3.89 31.58
N LYS A 281 2.08 2.89 30.96
CA LYS A 281 2.24 1.54 31.54
C LYS A 281 3.51 1.37 32.36
N LYS A 282 4.34 2.42 32.47
CA LYS A 282 5.62 2.42 33.19
C LYS A 282 6.55 1.30 32.71
N ALA A 283 6.68 1.16 31.39
CA ALA A 283 7.54 0.18 30.74
C ALA A 283 8.62 0.85 29.88
N ILE A 284 9.82 0.26 29.86
CA ILE A 284 10.88 0.56 28.90
C ILE A 284 10.96 -0.59 27.92
N LEU A 285 10.85 -0.32 26.61
CA LEU A 285 10.86 -1.31 25.55
C LEU A 285 12.15 -1.16 24.75
N PHE A 286 13.07 -2.12 24.88
CA PHE A 286 14.30 -2.14 24.12
C PHE A 286 14.02 -2.53 22.66
N TYR A 287 14.06 -1.55 21.76
CA TYR A 287 13.66 -1.73 20.37
C TYR A 287 14.79 -2.22 19.48
N ILE A 288 15.94 -1.54 19.49
CA ILE A 288 17.07 -1.85 18.61
C ILE A 288 18.40 -1.41 19.22
N THR A 289 19.49 -2.09 18.85
CA THR A 289 20.86 -1.75 19.25
C THR A 289 21.83 -1.78 18.07
N GLY A 290 22.78 -0.85 18.08
CA GLY A 290 24.03 -0.93 17.32
C GLY A 290 25.21 -0.94 18.30
N ARG A 291 26.22 -1.77 18.05
CA ARG A 291 27.45 -1.79 18.87
C ARG A 291 28.67 -2.08 18.01
N ASP A 292 29.82 -1.63 18.48
CA ASP A 292 31.11 -2.06 17.95
C ASP A 292 31.33 -3.54 18.30
N GLU A 293 31.33 -4.40 17.29
CA GLU A 293 31.52 -5.84 17.46
C GLU A 293 32.99 -6.21 17.77
N ASN A 294 33.95 -5.30 17.55
CA ASN A 294 35.36 -5.50 17.86
C ASN A 294 35.69 -5.14 19.33
N TRP A 295 34.88 -4.29 19.96
CA TRP A 295 35.08 -3.89 21.36
C TRP A 295 34.44 -4.89 22.34
N LYS A 296 35.25 -5.48 23.25
CA LYS A 296 34.78 -6.51 24.19
C LYS A 296 34.70 -6.07 25.65
N THR A 297 35.56 -5.13 26.10
CA THR A 297 35.71 -4.79 27.53
C THR A 297 35.91 -3.29 27.76
N PRO A 298 35.03 -2.62 28.53
CA PRO A 298 33.76 -3.13 29.03
C PRO A 298 32.80 -3.44 27.86
N SER A 299 31.94 -4.44 28.03
CA SER A 299 31.00 -4.85 26.96
C SER A 299 29.96 -3.74 26.74
N PRO A 300 29.85 -3.15 25.52
CA PRO A 300 28.93 -2.03 25.27
C PRO A 300 27.48 -2.39 25.55
N GLY A 301 27.04 -3.58 25.11
CA GLY A 301 25.67 -4.06 25.34
C GLY A 301 25.37 -4.29 26.83
N LEU A 302 26.31 -4.87 27.58
CA LEU A 302 26.10 -5.13 29.02
C LEU A 302 26.00 -3.81 29.81
N ILE A 303 26.86 -2.84 29.48
CA ILE A 303 26.85 -1.51 30.10
C ILE A 303 25.57 -0.75 29.76
N LEU A 304 25.21 -0.65 28.48
CA LEU A 304 24.05 0.12 28.07
C LEU A 304 22.75 -0.43 28.66
N HIS A 305 22.52 -1.75 28.61
CA HIS A 305 21.33 -2.34 29.24
C HIS A 305 21.33 -2.16 30.76
N GLY A 306 22.46 -2.38 31.44
CA GLY A 306 22.54 -2.19 32.89
C GLY A 306 22.31 -0.73 33.31
N TYR A 307 22.85 0.22 32.55
CA TYR A 307 22.61 1.66 32.72
C TYR A 307 21.13 2.01 32.52
N CYS A 308 20.49 1.50 31.46
CA CYS A 308 19.08 1.75 31.19
C CYS A 308 18.17 1.15 32.25
N ILE A 309 18.46 -0.07 32.72
CA ILE A 309 17.70 -0.72 33.80
C ILE A 309 17.82 0.09 35.10
N ARG A 310 19.03 0.53 35.46
CA ARG A 310 19.24 1.40 36.63
C ARG A 310 18.39 2.67 36.55
N ARG A 311 18.47 3.37 35.40
CA ARG A 311 17.68 4.58 35.16
C ARG A 311 16.17 4.34 35.16
N ALA A 312 15.73 3.22 34.60
CA ALA A 312 14.32 2.84 34.60
C ALA A 312 13.81 2.67 36.05
N ILE A 313 14.57 2.00 36.91
CA ILE A 313 14.25 1.85 38.33
C ILE A 313 14.22 3.21 39.03
N GLU A 314 15.25 4.04 38.84
CA GLU A 314 15.32 5.40 39.39
C GLU A 314 14.14 6.29 38.92
N GLY A 315 13.68 6.08 37.68
CA GLY A 315 12.52 6.74 37.10
C GLY A 315 11.17 6.14 37.51
N GLY A 316 11.15 5.13 38.38
CA GLY A 316 9.92 4.48 38.85
C GLY A 316 9.20 3.62 37.80
N PHE A 317 9.91 3.16 36.76
CA PHE A 317 9.41 2.20 35.79
C PHE A 317 9.30 0.80 36.41
N LYS A 318 8.35 0.01 35.94
CA LYS A 318 8.02 -1.31 36.48
C LYS A 318 8.57 -2.45 35.64
N THR A 319 8.79 -2.24 34.35
CA THR A 319 9.27 -3.29 33.45
C THR A 319 10.33 -2.79 32.49
N TYR A 320 11.31 -3.65 32.23
CA TYR A 320 12.25 -3.52 31.12
C TYR A 320 12.03 -4.69 30.18
N ASP A 321 11.45 -4.41 29.02
CA ASP A 321 11.03 -5.38 28.02
C ASP A 321 12.06 -5.47 26.90
N PHE A 322 12.63 -6.66 26.68
CA PHE A 322 13.58 -6.91 25.59
C PHE A 322 12.91 -7.22 24.25
N LEU A 323 11.57 -7.12 24.19
CA LEU A 323 10.75 -7.42 23.04
C LEU A 323 10.95 -8.84 22.52
N ARG A 324 10.58 -9.13 21.27
CA ARG A 324 10.62 -10.48 20.72
C ARG A 324 12.03 -11.02 20.59
N GLY A 325 12.12 -12.35 20.67
CA GLY A 325 13.34 -13.11 20.49
C GLY A 325 13.92 -13.55 21.83
N ASN A 326 14.23 -14.83 21.93
CA ASN A 326 14.89 -15.46 23.07
C ASN A 326 16.43 -15.47 22.94
N GLU A 327 17.04 -14.36 22.51
CA GLU A 327 18.50 -14.27 22.45
C GLU A 327 19.13 -14.54 23.83
N PRO A 328 20.14 -15.43 23.95
CA PRO A 328 20.67 -15.87 25.25
C PRO A 328 21.15 -14.73 26.16
N TYR A 329 21.66 -13.63 25.59
CA TYR A 329 22.16 -12.51 26.38
C TYR A 329 21.05 -11.78 27.15
N LYS A 330 19.79 -11.81 26.70
CA LYS A 330 18.67 -11.14 27.37
C LYS A 330 18.42 -11.74 28.75
N TYR A 331 18.56 -13.06 28.87
CA TYR A 331 18.41 -13.79 30.13
C TYR A 331 19.51 -13.51 31.15
N MET A 332 20.67 -12.99 30.73
CA MET A 332 21.70 -12.56 31.67
C MET A 332 21.23 -11.42 32.59
N PHE A 333 20.17 -10.70 32.20
CA PHE A 333 19.56 -9.61 32.97
C PHE A 333 18.42 -10.08 33.88
N GLY A 334 18.22 -11.40 34.04
CA GLY A 334 17.15 -11.93 34.89
C GLY A 334 15.76 -11.84 34.26
N ALA A 335 15.69 -11.90 32.93
CA ALA A 335 14.45 -11.81 32.18
C ALA A 335 13.63 -13.11 32.29
N GLU A 336 12.32 -12.96 32.46
CA GLU A 336 11.32 -14.02 32.42
C GLU A 336 10.64 -14.05 31.04
N GLU A 337 10.17 -15.21 30.60
CA GLU A 337 9.52 -15.34 29.30
C GLU A 337 8.04 -14.95 29.35
N ARG A 338 7.66 -13.95 28.57
CA ARG A 338 6.28 -13.75 28.12
C ARG A 338 6.11 -14.38 26.75
N ARG A 339 4.95 -15.00 26.48
CA ARG A 339 4.63 -15.58 25.17
C ARG A 339 3.57 -14.76 24.44
N ILE A 340 3.79 -14.61 23.14
CA ILE A 340 2.81 -14.09 22.18
C ILE A 340 2.53 -15.16 21.14
N SER A 341 1.55 -14.94 20.27
CA SER A 341 1.13 -15.96 19.31
C SER A 341 1.08 -15.43 17.88
N CYS A 342 1.31 -16.34 16.92
CA CYS A 342 1.12 -16.06 15.51
C CYS A 342 0.20 -17.12 14.92
N THR A 343 -1.02 -16.73 14.57
CA THR A 343 -2.02 -17.61 13.96
C THR A 343 -2.43 -17.05 12.60
N LEU A 344 -2.36 -17.90 11.57
CA LEU A 344 -2.83 -17.59 10.22
C LEU A 344 -4.13 -18.35 9.97
N PHE A 345 -5.19 -17.60 9.69
CA PHE A 345 -6.42 -18.13 9.09
C PHE A 345 -6.34 -18.00 7.58
N ARG A 346 -6.81 -19.04 6.88
CA ARG A 346 -6.88 -19.06 5.41
C ARG A 346 -8.16 -19.70 4.94
N THR A 347 -8.74 -19.18 3.88
CA THR A 347 -9.88 -19.81 3.22
C THR A 347 -9.47 -21.14 2.56
N ARG A 348 -10.32 -22.16 2.66
CA ARG A 348 -10.01 -23.51 2.14
C ARG A 348 -9.84 -23.54 0.63
N ASN A 349 -10.62 -22.74 -0.09
CA ASN A 349 -10.56 -22.64 -1.55
C ASN A 349 -9.47 -21.67 -2.04
N GLY A 350 -8.78 -20.95 -1.14
CA GLY A 350 -7.74 -19.98 -1.49
C GLY A 350 -8.25 -18.72 -2.20
N LEU A 351 -9.57 -18.50 -2.23
CA LEU A 351 -10.21 -17.29 -2.74
C LEU A 351 -10.69 -16.42 -1.58
N ASN A 352 -11.00 -15.16 -1.87
CA ASN A 352 -11.66 -14.33 -0.88
C ASN A 352 -12.98 -14.99 -0.45
N LEU A 353 -13.33 -14.86 0.84
CA LEU A 353 -14.68 -15.22 1.31
C LEU A 353 -15.76 -14.58 0.43
N HIS A 354 -16.83 -15.34 0.19
CA HIS A 354 -17.93 -15.00 -0.72
C HIS A 354 -17.53 -14.85 -2.21
N GLY A 355 -16.27 -15.17 -2.59
CA GLY A 355 -15.82 -15.17 -3.98
C GLY A 355 -15.63 -13.79 -4.61
N VAL A 356 -15.66 -12.72 -3.81
CA VAL A 356 -15.58 -11.32 -4.28
C VAL A 356 -14.50 -10.54 -3.55
N LEU A 357 -14.10 -9.38 -4.09
CA LEU A 357 -13.14 -8.48 -3.44
C LEU A 357 -13.71 -7.88 -2.16
N ASN A 358 -12.82 -7.54 -1.23
CA ASN A 358 -13.19 -6.67 -0.12
C ASN A 358 -13.65 -5.31 -0.65
N PRO A 359 -14.74 -4.71 -0.14
CA PRO A 359 -15.16 -3.37 -0.57
C PRO A 359 -14.03 -2.31 -0.49
N ARG A 360 -13.13 -2.42 0.49
CA ARG A 360 -11.97 -1.53 0.66
C ARG A 360 -10.85 -1.76 -0.36
N SER A 361 -10.83 -2.89 -1.06
CA SER A 361 -9.83 -3.19 -2.10
C SER A 361 -10.29 -2.83 -3.51
N ILE A 362 -11.59 -2.68 -3.77
CA ILE A 362 -12.15 -2.43 -5.10
C ILE A 362 -11.46 -1.26 -5.82
N ARG A 363 -11.34 -0.10 -5.17
CA ARG A 363 -10.67 1.09 -5.76
C ARG A 363 -9.21 0.82 -6.11
N PHE A 364 -8.50 0.07 -5.26
CA PHE A 364 -7.10 -0.29 -5.48
C PHE A 364 -6.96 -1.24 -6.67
N VAL A 365 -7.77 -2.31 -6.71
CA VAL A 365 -7.77 -3.29 -7.79
C VAL A 365 -8.15 -2.64 -9.13
N TYR A 366 -9.14 -1.74 -9.14
CA TYR A 366 -9.47 -0.96 -10.32
C TYR A 366 -8.29 -0.10 -10.81
N GLY A 367 -7.59 0.57 -9.90
CA GLY A 367 -6.38 1.34 -10.24
C GLY A 367 -5.29 0.46 -10.87
N GLN A 368 -5.07 -0.74 -10.32
CA GLN A 368 -4.14 -1.72 -10.89
C GLN A 368 -4.61 -2.25 -12.25
N ALA A 369 -5.91 -2.48 -12.43
CA ALA A 369 -6.48 -2.90 -13.72
C ALA A 369 -6.25 -1.85 -14.81
N LEU A 370 -6.41 -0.56 -14.49
CA LEU A 370 -6.11 0.54 -15.41
C LEU A 370 -4.61 0.58 -15.78
N GLU A 371 -3.73 0.39 -14.81
CA GLU A 371 -2.28 0.34 -15.05
C GLU A 371 -1.89 -0.84 -15.94
N MET A 372 -2.43 -2.04 -15.67
CA MET A 372 -2.25 -3.21 -16.52
C MET A 372 -2.75 -2.98 -17.95
N TYR A 373 -3.91 -2.34 -18.10
CA TYR A 373 -4.47 -2.00 -19.41
C TYR A 373 -3.55 -1.05 -20.18
N ARG A 374 -3.07 0.03 -19.54
CA ARG A 374 -2.14 1.01 -20.14
C ARG A 374 -0.81 0.38 -20.55
N ASN A 375 -0.30 -0.55 -19.75
CA ASN A 375 0.96 -1.25 -20.02
C ASN A 375 0.79 -2.42 -21.02
N GLY A 376 -0.38 -2.59 -21.63
CA GLY A 376 -0.64 -3.63 -22.63
C GLY A 376 -0.89 -5.04 -22.06
N ALA A 377 -0.89 -5.21 -20.74
CA ALA A 377 -1.19 -6.48 -20.07
C ALA A 377 -2.70 -6.79 -20.06
N ARG A 378 -3.31 -6.81 -21.27
CA ARG A 378 -4.76 -6.87 -21.50
C ARG A 378 -5.45 -8.04 -20.81
N GLY A 379 -4.83 -9.23 -20.78
CA GLY A 379 -5.40 -10.41 -20.12
C GLY A 379 -5.53 -10.25 -18.60
N LYS A 380 -4.48 -9.72 -17.93
CA LYS A 380 -4.53 -9.44 -16.49
C LYS A 380 -5.51 -8.31 -16.17
N ALA A 381 -5.56 -7.28 -17.02
CA ALA A 381 -6.51 -6.18 -16.87
C ALA A 381 -7.97 -6.66 -16.93
N GLU A 382 -8.30 -7.55 -17.86
CA GLU A 382 -9.65 -8.13 -17.97
C GLU A 382 -10.05 -8.90 -16.71
N ILE A 383 -9.16 -9.76 -16.19
CA ILE A 383 -9.40 -10.50 -14.94
C ILE A 383 -9.69 -9.51 -13.79
N ALA A 384 -8.86 -8.48 -13.66
CA ALA A 384 -8.99 -7.49 -12.59
C ALA A 384 -10.28 -6.66 -12.72
N PHE A 385 -10.64 -6.20 -13.92
CA PHE A 385 -11.92 -5.51 -14.15
C PHE A 385 -13.12 -6.42 -13.85
N ASN A 386 -13.06 -7.68 -14.23
CA ASN A 386 -14.12 -8.64 -13.92
C ASN A 386 -14.24 -8.88 -12.41
N GLN A 387 -13.15 -8.97 -11.66
CA GLN A 387 -13.22 -9.06 -10.19
C GLN A 387 -13.86 -7.80 -9.59
N VAL A 388 -13.55 -6.61 -10.11
CA VAL A 388 -14.20 -5.36 -9.70
C VAL A 388 -15.70 -5.41 -9.98
N LEU A 389 -16.12 -5.86 -11.16
CA LEU A 389 -17.53 -5.95 -11.54
C LEU A 389 -18.30 -7.03 -10.77
N GLN A 390 -17.68 -8.16 -10.46
CA GLN A 390 -18.29 -9.17 -9.58
C GLN A 390 -18.56 -8.62 -8.18
N SER A 391 -17.66 -7.75 -7.69
CA SER A 391 -17.76 -7.17 -6.34
C SER A 391 -18.62 -5.90 -6.29
N SER A 392 -18.70 -5.19 -7.41
CA SER A 392 -19.47 -3.96 -7.59
C SER A 392 -20.02 -3.90 -9.02
N PRO A 393 -21.16 -4.56 -9.31
CA PRO A 393 -21.73 -4.65 -10.67
C PRO A 393 -22.02 -3.30 -11.33
N GLY A 394 -22.26 -2.25 -10.54
CA GLY A 394 -22.47 -0.89 -11.02
C GLY A 394 -21.20 -0.07 -11.28
N HIS A 395 -20.00 -0.66 -11.20
CA HIS A 395 -18.75 0.10 -11.33
C HIS A 395 -18.48 0.53 -12.78
N ALA A 396 -19.02 1.69 -13.17
CA ALA A 396 -18.98 2.23 -14.55
C ALA A 396 -17.58 2.22 -15.17
N GLY A 397 -16.55 2.63 -14.42
CA GLY A 397 -15.17 2.67 -14.92
C GLY A 397 -14.58 1.30 -15.27
N ALA A 398 -15.02 0.22 -14.60
CA ALA A 398 -14.53 -1.13 -14.85
C ALA A 398 -15.27 -1.75 -16.03
N ALA A 399 -16.59 -1.52 -16.12
CA ALA A 399 -17.38 -1.89 -17.29
C ALA A 399 -16.90 -1.18 -18.56
N PHE A 400 -16.53 0.10 -18.46
CA PHE A 400 -15.87 0.82 -19.55
C PHE A 400 -14.52 0.19 -19.93
N GLY A 401 -13.72 -0.25 -18.95
CA GLY A 401 -12.49 -1.00 -19.18
C GLY A 401 -12.72 -2.31 -19.97
N ILE A 402 -13.73 -3.09 -19.60
CA ILE A 402 -14.15 -4.29 -20.35
C ILE A 402 -14.59 -3.95 -21.77
N ALA A 403 -15.39 -2.90 -21.96
CA ALA A 403 -15.83 -2.47 -23.29
C ALA A 403 -14.64 -2.07 -24.20
N ASN A 404 -13.64 -1.37 -23.66
CA ASN A 404 -12.40 -1.07 -24.40
C ASN A 404 -11.62 -2.34 -24.76
N LEU A 405 -11.52 -3.31 -23.85
CA LEU A 405 -10.89 -4.60 -24.12
C LEU A 405 -11.61 -5.41 -25.22
N LEU A 406 -12.94 -5.35 -25.26
CA LEU A 406 -13.73 -5.97 -26.33
C LEU A 406 -13.45 -5.30 -27.69
N PHE A 407 -13.40 -3.96 -27.71
CA PHE A 407 -13.05 -3.19 -28.91
C PHE A 407 -11.64 -3.54 -29.40
N ASP A 408 -10.65 -3.56 -28.50
CA ASP A 408 -9.25 -3.90 -28.80
C ASP A 408 -9.06 -5.32 -29.38
N ARG A 409 -9.99 -6.24 -29.06
CA ARG A 409 -10.02 -7.62 -29.59
C ARG A 409 -10.82 -7.75 -30.89
N GLY A 410 -11.38 -6.67 -31.41
CA GLY A 410 -12.25 -6.67 -32.60
C GLY A 410 -13.65 -7.26 -32.34
N ARG A 411 -14.05 -7.48 -31.08
CA ARG A 411 -15.41 -7.91 -30.72
C ARG A 411 -16.37 -6.72 -30.73
N LEU A 412 -16.43 -6.05 -31.89
CA LEU A 412 -17.04 -4.73 -32.04
C LEU A 412 -18.53 -4.71 -31.72
N THR A 413 -19.29 -5.75 -32.06
CA THR A 413 -20.74 -5.84 -31.75
C THR A 413 -21.01 -5.89 -30.24
N GLU A 414 -20.15 -6.58 -29.49
CA GLU A 414 -20.26 -6.68 -28.04
C GLU A 414 -19.80 -5.39 -27.36
N ALA A 415 -18.71 -4.78 -27.86
CA ALA A 415 -18.27 -3.46 -27.42
C ALA A 415 -19.37 -2.40 -27.65
N LEU A 416 -20.03 -2.41 -28.81
CA LEU A 416 -21.14 -1.52 -29.13
C LEU A 416 -22.26 -1.65 -28.10
N SER A 417 -22.67 -2.88 -27.79
CA SER A 417 -23.72 -3.16 -26.81
C SER A 417 -23.34 -2.69 -25.41
N ALA A 418 -22.09 -2.94 -25.01
CA ALA A 418 -21.56 -2.50 -23.72
C ALA A 418 -21.49 -0.96 -23.60
N TYR A 419 -21.03 -0.25 -24.63
CA TYR A 419 -20.98 1.21 -24.62
C TYR A 419 -22.38 1.83 -24.59
N LYS A 420 -23.36 1.28 -25.33
CA LYS A 420 -24.76 1.76 -25.28
C LYS A 420 -25.31 1.67 -23.86
N ALA A 421 -25.17 0.51 -23.21
CA ALA A 421 -25.62 0.31 -21.83
C ALA A 421 -24.94 1.25 -20.82
N LEU A 422 -23.68 1.62 -21.07
CA LEU A 422 -22.93 2.56 -20.23
C LEU A 422 -23.39 4.02 -20.43
N VAL A 423 -23.66 4.44 -21.66
CA VAL A 423 -24.14 5.81 -21.97
C VAL A 423 -25.44 6.11 -21.23
N GLU A 424 -26.37 5.15 -21.14
CA GLU A 424 -27.66 5.31 -20.47
C GLU A 424 -27.54 5.62 -18.97
N ARG A 425 -26.41 5.29 -18.35
CA ARG A 425 -26.21 5.38 -16.89
C ARG A 425 -25.12 6.39 -16.48
N ALA A 426 -24.43 7.00 -17.44
CA ALA A 426 -23.31 7.88 -17.19
C ALA A 426 -23.79 9.30 -16.87
N SER A 427 -23.22 9.91 -15.83
CA SER A 427 -23.43 11.34 -15.52
C SER A 427 -22.74 12.25 -16.55
N ASP A 428 -21.56 11.84 -17.03
CA ASP A 428 -20.88 12.41 -18.19
C ASP A 428 -20.67 11.31 -19.25
N PRO A 429 -21.53 11.22 -20.27
CA PRO A 429 -21.44 10.19 -21.29
C PRO A 429 -20.38 10.49 -22.35
N THR A 430 -19.71 11.65 -22.32
CA THR A 430 -18.86 12.12 -23.43
C THR A 430 -17.75 11.13 -23.81
N PRO A 431 -16.90 10.63 -22.87
CA PRO A 431 -15.85 9.67 -23.21
C PRO A 431 -16.41 8.34 -23.74
N ILE A 432 -17.59 7.95 -23.26
CA ILE A 432 -18.27 6.71 -23.64
C ILE A 432 -18.88 6.85 -25.03
N ARG A 433 -19.50 8.00 -25.34
CA ARG A 433 -20.03 8.32 -26.67
C ARG A 433 -18.93 8.41 -27.72
N MET A 434 -17.75 8.94 -27.39
CA MET A 434 -16.60 8.92 -28.29
C MET A 434 -16.25 7.49 -28.71
N ARG A 435 -16.13 6.57 -27.74
CA ARG A 435 -15.86 5.15 -28.02
C ARG A 435 -17.02 4.44 -28.73
N LEU A 436 -18.26 4.80 -28.41
CA LEU A 436 -19.44 4.29 -29.09
C LEU A 436 -19.42 4.66 -30.58
N GLY A 437 -19.17 5.93 -30.89
CA GLY A 437 -19.04 6.43 -32.27
C GLY A 437 -17.88 5.78 -33.03
N ASP A 438 -16.72 5.62 -32.38
CA ASP A 438 -15.58 4.88 -32.96
C ASP A 438 -15.95 3.42 -33.28
N THR A 439 -16.70 2.77 -32.40
CA THR A 439 -17.19 1.40 -32.60
C THR A 439 -18.19 1.32 -33.76
N GLN A 440 -19.09 2.28 -33.87
CA GLN A 440 -20.04 2.39 -34.99
C GLN A 440 -19.33 2.61 -36.32
N LEU A 441 -18.31 3.48 -36.37
CA LEU A 441 -17.46 3.67 -37.55
C LEU A 441 -16.78 2.36 -37.97
N ALA A 442 -16.18 1.64 -37.01
CA ALA A 442 -15.53 0.36 -37.27
C ALA A 442 -16.50 -0.72 -37.78
N LEU A 443 -17.75 -0.68 -37.33
CA LEU A 443 -18.86 -1.53 -37.81
C LEU A 443 -19.53 -1.03 -39.10
N ARG A 444 -19.05 0.08 -39.67
CA ARG A 444 -19.63 0.75 -40.86
C ARG A 444 -21.07 1.24 -40.68
N GLN A 445 -21.48 1.49 -39.43
CA GLN A 445 -22.77 2.09 -39.08
C GLN A 445 -22.67 3.61 -39.13
N TYR A 446 -22.37 4.15 -40.32
CA TYR A 446 -21.93 5.53 -40.49
C TYR A 446 -22.98 6.57 -40.08
N ASP A 447 -24.26 6.36 -40.41
CA ASP A 447 -25.33 7.28 -40.02
C ASP A 447 -25.49 7.35 -38.49
N GLN A 448 -25.41 6.21 -37.81
CA GLN A 448 -25.47 6.17 -36.34
C GLN A 448 -24.23 6.81 -35.71
N ALA A 449 -23.05 6.62 -36.29
CA ALA A 449 -21.84 7.27 -35.82
C ALA A 449 -21.94 8.80 -35.94
N ALA A 450 -22.41 9.30 -37.10
CA ALA A 450 -22.60 10.73 -37.33
C ALA A 450 -23.57 11.34 -36.30
N GLU A 451 -24.64 10.62 -35.98
CA GLU A 451 -25.61 11.00 -34.95
C GLU A 451 -25.01 10.98 -33.54
N THR A 452 -24.27 9.93 -33.17
CA THR A 452 -23.59 9.85 -31.88
C THR A 452 -22.60 11.00 -31.68
N PHE A 453 -21.80 11.34 -32.70
CA PHE A 453 -20.87 12.48 -32.62
C PHE A 453 -21.61 13.82 -32.63
N ARG A 454 -22.76 13.94 -33.32
CA ARG A 454 -23.63 15.14 -33.26
C ARG A 454 -24.02 15.45 -31.81
N GLN A 455 -24.46 14.43 -31.06
CA GLN A 455 -24.85 14.61 -29.65
C GLN A 455 -23.68 15.06 -28.74
N ILE A 456 -22.44 14.69 -29.09
CA ILE A 456 -21.25 15.16 -28.37
C ILE A 456 -21.01 16.64 -28.66
N VAL A 457 -21.03 17.05 -29.93
CA VAL A 457 -20.74 18.45 -30.30
C VAL A 457 -21.83 19.42 -29.85
N GLU A 458 -23.07 18.97 -29.71
CA GLU A 458 -24.17 19.77 -29.14
C GLU A 458 -23.97 20.10 -27.67
N THR A 459 -23.31 19.21 -26.93
CA THR A 459 -23.06 19.36 -25.49
C THR A 459 -21.67 19.92 -25.19
N GLY A 460 -20.72 19.71 -26.10
CA GLY A 460 -19.34 20.19 -26.04
C GLY A 460 -18.86 20.70 -27.40
N PRO A 461 -19.26 21.92 -27.81
CA PRO A 461 -18.99 22.43 -29.16
C PRO A 461 -17.50 22.61 -29.49
N HIS A 462 -16.63 22.66 -28.47
CA HIS A 462 -15.19 22.84 -28.63
C HIS A 462 -14.41 21.53 -28.80
N LEU A 463 -15.05 20.36 -28.75
CA LEU A 463 -14.37 19.08 -28.93
C LEU A 463 -14.11 18.80 -30.43
N VAL A 464 -13.02 19.37 -30.96
CA VAL A 464 -12.66 19.34 -32.39
C VAL A 464 -12.57 17.91 -32.94
N GLU A 465 -12.08 16.95 -32.13
CA GLU A 465 -12.03 15.53 -32.52
C GLU A 465 -13.41 14.97 -32.87
N ALA A 466 -14.45 15.32 -32.09
CA ALA A 466 -15.81 14.83 -32.33
C ALA A 466 -16.41 15.41 -33.62
N HIS A 467 -16.15 16.70 -33.92
CA HIS A 467 -16.51 17.31 -35.20
C HIS A 467 -15.83 16.60 -36.37
N TYR A 468 -14.53 16.34 -36.26
CA TYR A 468 -13.78 15.64 -37.31
C TYR A 468 -14.37 14.25 -37.56
N LYS A 469 -14.57 13.45 -36.49
CA LYS A 469 -15.14 12.10 -36.61
C LYS A 469 -16.58 12.12 -37.15
N ARG A 470 -17.39 13.14 -36.82
CA ARG A 470 -18.71 13.36 -37.42
C ARG A 470 -18.59 13.61 -38.93
N GLY A 471 -17.68 14.47 -39.37
CA GLY A 471 -17.44 14.74 -40.78
C GLY A 471 -17.03 13.49 -41.56
N ILE A 472 -16.12 12.69 -41.00
CA ILE A 472 -15.72 11.40 -41.58
C ILE A 472 -16.90 10.42 -41.65
N ALA A 473 -17.72 10.33 -40.60
CA ALA A 473 -18.92 9.49 -40.61
C ALA A 473 -19.92 9.91 -41.71
N LEU A 474 -20.17 11.22 -41.86
CA LEU A 474 -21.05 11.78 -42.89
C LEU A 474 -20.52 11.48 -44.30
N ALA A 475 -19.22 11.68 -44.53
CA ALA A 475 -18.60 11.38 -45.81
C ALA A 475 -18.74 9.89 -46.17
N ALA A 476 -18.50 9.00 -45.19
CA ALA A 476 -18.66 7.56 -45.37
C ALA A 476 -20.12 7.13 -45.61
N SER A 477 -21.09 7.88 -45.09
CA SER A 477 -22.53 7.72 -45.39
C SER A 477 -22.99 8.35 -46.71
N LYS A 478 -22.07 8.90 -47.52
CA LYS A 478 -22.33 9.63 -48.79
C LYS A 478 -23.09 10.96 -48.64
N ARG A 479 -23.16 11.51 -47.44
CA ARG A 479 -23.74 12.84 -47.16
C ARG A 479 -22.66 13.92 -47.31
N LEU A 480 -22.14 14.06 -48.54
CA LEU A 480 -20.91 14.81 -48.82
C LEU A 480 -21.03 16.31 -48.52
N GLU A 481 -22.18 16.92 -48.81
CA GLU A 481 -22.43 18.35 -48.55
C GLU A 481 -22.38 18.67 -47.04
N GLU A 482 -23.00 17.83 -46.22
CA GLU A 482 -22.96 17.97 -44.76
C GLU A 482 -21.57 17.69 -44.21
N ALA A 483 -20.87 16.68 -44.75
CA ALA A 483 -19.50 16.39 -44.37
C ALA A 483 -18.56 17.56 -44.69
N GLU A 484 -18.70 18.15 -45.87
CA GLU A 484 -17.93 19.34 -46.28
C GLU A 484 -18.20 20.51 -45.34
N THR A 485 -19.46 20.78 -45.02
CA THR A 485 -19.83 21.87 -44.09
C THR A 485 -19.17 21.67 -42.72
N VAL A 486 -19.26 20.47 -42.15
CA VAL A 486 -18.68 20.17 -40.83
C VAL A 486 -17.16 20.23 -40.84
N LEU A 487 -16.51 19.67 -41.87
CA LEU A 487 -15.05 19.65 -41.95
C LEU A 487 -14.48 21.05 -42.26
N ALA A 488 -15.15 21.85 -43.09
CA ALA A 488 -14.75 23.23 -43.37
C ALA A 488 -14.79 24.10 -42.11
N ALA A 489 -15.84 23.95 -41.29
CA ALA A 489 -15.94 24.65 -40.02
C ALA A 489 -14.77 24.38 -39.07
N ILE A 490 -14.15 23.18 -39.13
CA ILE A 490 -12.97 22.86 -38.31
C ILE A 490 -11.73 23.63 -38.79
N CYS A 491 -11.56 23.79 -40.10
CA CYS A 491 -10.41 24.52 -40.68
C CYS A 491 -10.45 26.03 -40.38
N GLU A 492 -11.64 26.58 -40.17
CA GLU A 492 -11.84 27.99 -39.79
C GLU A 492 -11.59 28.25 -38.28
N VAL A 493 -11.40 27.20 -37.47
CA VAL A 493 -11.08 27.35 -36.05
C VAL A 493 -9.61 27.75 -35.88
N HIS A 494 -9.36 29.03 -35.58
CA HIS A 494 -8.06 29.49 -35.12
C HIS A 494 -7.83 29.05 -33.67
N SER A 495 -6.89 28.13 -33.47
CA SER A 495 -6.50 27.61 -32.16
C SER A 495 -5.00 27.40 -32.08
N ASP A 496 -4.40 27.73 -30.93
CA ASP A 496 -3.00 27.44 -30.62
C ASP A 496 -2.83 26.03 -29.99
N ASP A 497 -3.91 25.27 -29.78
CA ASP A 497 -3.86 23.89 -29.30
C ASP A 497 -3.31 22.96 -30.40
N PRO A 498 -2.16 22.27 -30.18
CA PRO A 498 -1.59 21.33 -31.13
C PRO A 498 -2.57 20.24 -31.58
N THR A 499 -3.46 19.80 -30.68
CA THR A 499 -4.46 18.76 -30.99
C THR A 499 -5.51 19.28 -31.97
N ALA A 500 -6.00 20.50 -31.74
CA ALA A 500 -6.93 21.16 -32.65
C ALA A 500 -6.30 21.39 -34.04
N LEU A 501 -5.03 21.82 -34.08
CA LEU A 501 -4.28 22.00 -35.32
C LEU A 501 -4.10 20.68 -36.08
N GLU A 502 -3.83 19.58 -35.39
CA GLU A 502 -3.73 18.24 -36.00
C GLU A 502 -5.06 17.83 -36.65
N TYR A 503 -6.18 18.02 -35.95
CA TYR A 503 -7.50 17.68 -36.50
C TYR A 503 -7.93 18.63 -37.63
N ALA A 504 -7.53 19.90 -37.60
CA ALA A 504 -7.74 20.83 -38.72
C ALA A 504 -6.98 20.40 -39.97
N ALA A 505 -5.71 19.99 -39.83
CA ALA A 505 -4.94 19.42 -40.95
C ALA A 505 -5.59 18.14 -41.52
N LYS A 506 -6.04 17.23 -40.64
CA LYS A 506 -6.79 16.04 -41.05
C LYS A 506 -8.10 16.38 -41.76
N ALA A 507 -8.83 17.39 -41.28
CA ALA A 507 -10.08 17.85 -41.88
C ALA A 507 -9.84 18.47 -43.27
N GLY A 508 -8.81 19.30 -43.45
CA GLY A 508 -8.40 19.85 -44.74
C GLY A 508 -8.10 18.77 -45.78
N ALA A 509 -7.30 17.77 -45.39
CA ALA A 509 -7.01 16.62 -46.27
C ALA A 509 -8.25 15.77 -46.59
N ALA A 510 -9.26 15.73 -45.71
CA ALA A 510 -10.53 15.06 -45.99
C ALA A 510 -11.41 15.88 -46.95
N LEU A 511 -11.46 17.21 -46.80
CA LEU A 511 -12.16 18.12 -47.71
C LEU A 511 -11.65 18.04 -49.13
N GLU A 512 -10.33 18.05 -49.33
CA GLU A 512 -9.72 17.93 -50.67
C GLU A 512 -10.19 16.65 -51.36
N ARG A 513 -10.27 15.52 -50.64
CA ARG A 513 -10.75 14.25 -51.18
C ARG A 513 -12.23 14.29 -51.53
N ILE A 514 -13.06 14.93 -50.70
CA ILE A 514 -14.50 15.07 -50.96
C ILE A 514 -14.72 15.94 -52.20
N ARG A 515 -14.02 17.08 -52.30
CA ARG A 515 -14.11 18.00 -53.45
C ARG A 515 -13.61 17.37 -54.74
N ALA A 516 -12.47 16.66 -54.71
CA ALA A 516 -11.95 15.93 -55.85
C ALA A 516 -12.88 14.79 -56.32
N ALA A 517 -13.65 14.19 -55.40
CA ALA A 517 -14.66 13.19 -55.75
C ALA A 517 -15.97 13.81 -56.29
N ALA A 518 -16.20 15.10 -56.03
CA ALA A 518 -17.37 15.85 -56.51
C ALA A 518 -17.13 16.54 -57.86
N GLU A 519 -15.87 16.75 -58.27
CA GLU A 519 -15.53 17.23 -59.61
C GLU A 519 -15.88 16.16 -60.69
N PRO A 520 -16.72 16.49 -61.69
CA PRO A 520 -16.94 15.61 -62.83
C PRO A 520 -15.61 15.42 -63.57
N ALA A 521 -15.31 14.20 -64.02
CA ALA A 521 -14.15 13.94 -64.88
C ALA A 521 -14.30 14.71 -66.22
N THR A 522 -13.86 15.98 -66.24
CA THR A 522 -13.88 16.80 -67.45
C THR A 522 -12.75 16.36 -68.38
N HIS A 523 -13.16 15.93 -69.57
CA HIS A 523 -12.39 15.67 -70.78
C HIS A 523 -10.92 16.13 -70.78
N LYS A 524 -10.00 15.15 -70.83
CA LYS A 524 -8.76 15.32 -71.59
C LYS A 524 -9.11 15.25 -73.08
N THR A 525 -9.47 16.38 -73.67
CA THR A 525 -9.45 16.56 -75.13
C THR A 525 -8.17 17.29 -75.52
N ASP A 526 -7.47 16.68 -76.47
CA ASP A 526 -6.24 17.12 -77.11
C ASP A 526 -6.26 18.60 -77.51
N ILE A 527 -5.21 19.32 -77.11
CA ILE A 527 -4.70 20.46 -77.88
C ILE A 527 -3.17 20.34 -77.93
N LEU A 528 -2.69 19.81 -79.06
CA LEU A 528 -1.32 19.98 -79.53
C LEU A 528 -1.10 21.45 -79.94
N PRO A 529 0.04 22.07 -79.57
CA PRO A 529 0.59 23.19 -80.33
C PRO A 529 1.65 22.70 -81.33
N GLN A 530 1.52 23.15 -82.58
CA GLN A 530 2.44 22.90 -83.69
C GLN A 530 3.73 23.73 -83.61
N SER A 531 4.81 23.07 -84.03
CA SER A 531 5.95 23.57 -84.84
C SER A 531 7.13 24.30 -84.14
N ILE A 532 8.36 23.72 -84.21
CA ILE A 532 9.39 23.96 -85.25
C ILE A 532 10.70 23.17 -84.94
N VAL A 533 11.07 22.30 -85.90
CA VAL A 533 12.41 21.96 -86.45
C VAL A 533 13.46 21.10 -85.68
N ARG A 534 13.61 19.87 -86.21
CA ARG A 534 14.81 19.03 -86.56
C ARG A 534 16.02 18.89 -85.60
N TRP A 535 16.40 17.64 -85.26
CA TRP A 535 17.32 16.74 -85.99
C TRP A 535 17.57 15.42 -85.22
N ASN A 536 17.17 14.29 -85.82
CA ASN A 536 17.95 13.06 -86.06
C ASN A 536 18.97 12.53 -85.01
N ARG A 537 18.70 11.35 -84.42
CA ARG A 537 19.37 10.05 -84.69
C ARG A 537 19.21 9.04 -83.54
N GLY A 538 18.67 7.87 -83.87
CA GLY A 538 19.41 6.62 -83.66
C GLY A 538 19.00 5.69 -82.50
N ARG A 539 18.62 4.48 -82.92
CA ARG A 539 18.92 3.16 -82.33
C ARG A 539 18.02 2.60 -81.22
N HIS A 540 17.17 1.67 -81.68
CA HIS A 540 17.30 0.22 -81.46
C HIS A 540 17.36 -0.35 -80.02
N PHE A 541 16.41 -1.29 -79.83
CA PHE A 541 16.51 -2.63 -79.25
C PHE A 541 16.10 -2.90 -77.79
N THR A 542 15.02 -3.70 -77.73
CA THR A 542 14.77 -4.90 -76.90
C THR A 542 14.53 -4.82 -75.41
N GLU A 543 13.31 -5.28 -75.05
CA GLU A 543 13.05 -6.47 -74.21
C GLU A 543 14.09 -6.82 -73.15
N LYS A 544 13.65 -6.89 -71.88
CA LYS A 544 13.51 -8.18 -71.21
C LYS A 544 12.76 -8.14 -69.88
N ARG A 545 12.14 -9.29 -69.65
CA ARG A 545 11.31 -9.73 -68.55
C ARG A 545 11.99 -9.69 -67.18
N ARG A 546 11.13 -9.67 -66.16
CA ARG A 546 11.33 -10.13 -64.77
C ARG A 546 12.21 -11.38 -64.64
N PRO A 547 12.71 -11.63 -63.43
CA PRO A 547 12.18 -12.81 -62.72
C PRO A 547 11.83 -12.57 -61.24
N ARG A 548 10.90 -13.41 -60.76
CA ARG A 548 10.66 -13.73 -59.35
C ARG A 548 11.68 -14.75 -58.83
N LEU A 549 11.75 -14.82 -57.50
CA LEU A 549 12.22 -15.89 -56.58
C LEU A 549 13.40 -15.34 -55.75
N HIS A 550 13.35 -15.26 -54.42
CA HIS A 550 12.73 -16.13 -53.41
C HIS A 550 12.03 -15.37 -52.28
#